data_AF-A0A8I7B7U6-F1
#
_entry.id   AF-A0A8I7B7U6-F1
#
_cell.length_a   1.000
_cell.length_b   1.000
_cell.length_c   1.000
_cell.angle_alpha   90.00
_cell.angle_beta   90.00
_cell.angle_gamma   90.00
#
_symmetry.space_group_name_H-M   'P 1'
#
loop_
_entity.id
_entity.type
_entity.pdbx_description
1 polymer ?
#
loop_
_entity_poly.entity_id
_entity_poly.type
_entity_poly.pdbx_seq_one_letter_code
_entity_poly.pdbx_strand_id
1 'polypeptide(L)'
;MLINHIKNYPLSDSLNTPVWDLESKGIYSVKSFYNCINFGGMVSPFGDSLWKTLCPQKIHVFLWLCLYNKSLTRNNVAKRKTIEDKSCLFCSEDESIQHLFFECVNSNLIWDIISDFFKICRISCISEVASFWKVNKRKPVLNLVIAASLWSIWKLRNEFCFQGCKWKSLDCNIVKLRGILLRWEVLCGAAQQTELKQFIRLLDKRRGEILRIAWR
;
A
#
# COMPACT_ATOMS: atom_id res chain seq x y z
N MET A 1 1.09 32.29 33.56
CA MET A 1 2.32 31.53 33.26
C MET A 1 3.42 32.40 32.65
N LEU A 2 3.15 33.26 31.66
CA LEU A 2 4.17 34.17 31.08
C LEU A 2 4.78 35.20 32.06
N ILE A 3 4.00 35.73 33.01
CA ILE A 3 4.45 36.77 33.96
C ILE A 3 5.59 36.27 34.89
N ASN A 4 5.62 34.98 35.23
CA ASN A 4 6.65 34.43 36.11
C ASN A 4 8.02 34.26 35.43
N HIS A 5 8.06 34.18 34.09
CA HIS A 5 9.32 34.13 33.34
C HIS A 5 9.98 35.52 33.17
N ILE A 6 9.19 36.59 33.25
CA ILE A 6 9.67 37.97 33.03
C ILE A 6 10.31 38.56 34.30
N LYS A 7 9.87 38.15 35.49
CA LYS A 7 10.33 38.75 36.77
C LYS A 7 11.83 38.60 37.06
N ASN A 8 12.49 37.61 36.49
CA ASN A 8 13.91 37.30 36.75
C ASN A 8 14.81 37.52 35.53
N TYR A 9 14.31 38.13 34.45
CA TYR A 9 15.15 38.42 33.28
C TYR A 9 15.93 39.72 33.52
N PRO A 10 17.27 39.69 33.58
CA PRO A 10 18.06 40.91 33.74
C PRO A 10 17.82 41.81 32.53
N LEU A 11 17.36 43.03 32.78
CA LEU A 11 17.20 44.05 31.74
C LEU A 11 18.59 44.49 31.31
N SER A 12 18.97 44.19 30.07
CA SER A 12 20.20 44.67 29.44
C SER A 12 19.85 45.64 28.30
N ASP A 13 20.70 46.64 28.06
CA ASP A 13 20.56 47.60 26.94
C ASP A 13 20.83 46.97 25.55
N SER A 14 21.05 45.65 25.49
CA SER A 14 21.19 44.90 24.25
C SER A 14 19.83 44.75 23.57
N LEU A 15 19.79 44.86 22.24
CA LEU A 15 18.59 44.61 21.45
C LEU A 15 17.96 43.25 21.80
N ASN A 16 16.68 43.25 22.19
CA ASN A 16 15.91 42.03 22.40
C ASN A 16 15.79 41.27 21.08
N THR A 17 16.35 40.07 21.03
CA THR A 17 16.18 39.17 19.89
C THR A 17 15.04 38.18 20.18
N PRO A 18 14.12 37.96 19.23
CA PRO A 18 13.09 36.96 19.39
C PRO A 18 13.74 35.56 19.44
N VAL A 19 13.47 34.83 20.52
CA VAL A 19 13.96 33.45 20.72
C VAL A 19 12.87 32.47 20.35
N TRP A 20 13.24 31.43 19.62
CA TRP A 20 12.33 30.37 19.21
C TRP A 20 12.30 29.22 20.21
N ASP A 21 11.29 29.20 21.08
CA ASP A 21 11.18 28.26 22.21
C ASP A 21 10.94 26.79 21.82
N LEU A 22 10.67 26.50 20.53
CA LEU A 22 10.42 25.12 20.06
C LEU A 22 11.69 24.36 19.65
N GLU A 23 12.84 25.04 19.56
CA GLU A 23 14.12 24.40 19.30
C GLU A 23 15.14 24.77 20.38
N SER A 24 15.98 23.81 20.78
CA SER A 24 17.01 24.01 21.81
C SER A 24 18.05 25.07 21.46
N LYS A 25 18.18 25.43 20.17
CA LYS A 25 19.07 26.48 19.69
C LYS A 25 18.45 27.87 19.71
N GLY A 26 17.15 28.00 19.99
CA GLY A 26 16.46 29.29 20.00
C GLY A 26 16.30 29.95 18.62
N ILE A 27 16.64 29.25 17.54
CA ILE A 27 16.58 29.76 16.16
C ILE A 27 15.29 29.29 15.51
N TYR A 28 14.56 30.23 14.89
CA TYR A 28 13.38 29.93 14.11
C TYR A 28 13.70 28.98 12.95
N SER A 29 12.88 27.94 12.79
CA SER A 29 12.88 27.13 11.58
C SER A 29 11.44 26.91 11.10
N VAL A 30 11.23 26.97 9.78
CA VAL A 30 9.92 26.67 9.18
C VAL A 30 9.45 25.27 9.60
N LYS A 31 10.38 24.32 9.74
CA LYS A 31 10.12 22.94 10.19
C LYS A 31 9.54 22.88 11.61
N SER A 32 10.15 23.57 12.57
CA SER A 32 9.69 23.55 13.97
C SER A 32 8.37 24.28 14.14
N PHE A 33 8.16 25.39 13.44
CA PHE A 33 6.86 26.05 13.39
C PHE A 33 5.79 25.15 12.79
N TYR A 34 6.08 24.53 11.64
CA TYR A 34 5.17 23.60 10.97
C TYR A 34 4.80 22.41 11.85
N ASN A 35 5.75 21.86 12.61
CA ASN A 35 5.52 20.76 13.56
C ASN A 35 4.71 21.18 14.80
N CYS A 36 4.71 22.46 15.17
CA CYS A 36 3.92 22.96 16.29
C CYS A 36 2.47 23.25 15.88
N ILE A 37 2.27 23.88 14.72
CA ILE A 37 0.92 24.17 14.21
C ILE A 37 0.21 22.91 13.70
N ASN A 38 0.96 21.95 13.16
CA ASN A 38 0.43 20.63 12.86
C ASN A 38 0.66 19.76 14.08
N PHE A 39 -0.38 19.47 14.86
CA PHE A 39 -0.39 18.58 16.04
C PHE A 39 0.10 17.14 15.72
N GLY A 40 1.38 16.97 15.35
CA GLY A 40 1.93 15.73 14.81
C GLY A 40 1.42 15.33 13.41
N GLY A 41 0.50 16.11 12.82
CA GLY A 41 -0.27 15.71 11.64
C GLY A 41 -1.10 14.43 11.88
N MET A 42 -1.85 13.96 10.88
CA MET A 42 -2.29 12.56 10.91
C MET A 42 -1.05 11.69 10.76
N VAL A 43 -0.55 11.15 11.88
CA VAL A 43 0.53 10.16 11.85
C VAL A 43 0.00 8.96 11.09
N SER A 44 0.48 8.79 9.86
CA SER A 44 0.12 7.64 9.05
C SER A 44 0.45 6.39 9.88
N PRO A 45 -0.51 5.47 10.11
CA PRO A 45 -0.24 4.23 10.83
C PRO A 45 0.88 3.43 10.19
N PHE A 46 1.25 3.76 8.95
CA PHE A 46 2.22 3.08 8.11
C PHE A 46 3.45 3.93 7.81
N GLY A 47 3.50 5.19 8.27
CA GLY A 47 4.65 6.09 8.17
C GLY A 47 5.18 6.30 6.74
N ASP A 48 6.46 6.70 6.65
CA ASP A 48 7.20 6.88 5.40
C ASP A 48 7.43 5.58 4.60
N SER A 49 7.25 4.41 5.21
CA SER A 49 7.67 3.15 4.60
C SER A 49 6.90 2.84 3.32
N LEU A 50 5.64 3.27 3.24
CA LEU A 50 4.87 3.22 2.01
C LEU A 50 5.61 3.90 0.85
N TRP A 51 6.00 5.17 1.05
CA TRP A 51 6.64 6.00 0.03
C TRP A 51 8.06 5.55 -0.33
N LYS A 52 8.71 4.78 0.55
CA LYS A 52 10.04 4.19 0.31
C LYS A 52 9.97 2.81 -0.35
N THR A 53 8.78 2.27 -0.60
CA THR A 53 8.62 0.96 -1.23
C THR A 53 8.96 1.03 -2.72
N LEU A 54 9.65 0.00 -3.21
CA LEU A 54 10.03 -0.13 -4.61
C LEU A 54 8.78 -0.36 -5.48
N CYS A 55 8.21 0.71 -6.04
CA CYS A 55 7.14 0.68 -7.03
C CYS A 55 7.00 2.08 -7.69
N PRO A 56 6.29 2.20 -8.82
CA PRO A 56 6.05 3.51 -9.45
C PRO A 56 5.22 4.45 -8.57
N GLN A 57 5.44 5.76 -8.68
CA GLN A 57 4.78 6.79 -7.85
C GLN A 57 3.25 6.68 -7.78
N LYS A 58 2.58 6.41 -8.91
CA LYS A 58 1.13 6.24 -8.97
C LYS A 58 0.61 5.09 -8.09
N ILE A 59 1.46 4.10 -7.85
CA ILE A 59 1.13 2.93 -7.03
C ILE A 59 1.15 3.29 -5.57
N HIS A 60 2.08 4.16 -5.11
CA HIS A 60 2.06 4.63 -3.72
C HIS A 60 0.73 5.30 -3.37
N VAL A 61 0.20 6.15 -4.27
CA VAL A 61 -1.12 6.78 -4.08
C VAL A 61 -2.24 5.75 -4.01
N PHE A 62 -2.21 4.74 -4.88
CA PHE A 62 -3.18 3.64 -4.85
C PHE A 62 -3.11 2.85 -3.54
N LEU A 63 -1.91 2.46 -3.11
CA LEU A 63 -1.71 1.72 -1.86
C LEU A 63 -2.15 2.56 -0.65
N TRP A 64 -1.89 3.86 -0.66
CA TRP A 64 -2.41 4.80 0.33
C TRP A 64 -3.94 4.77 0.37
N LEU A 65 -4.62 4.82 -0.78
CA LEU A 65 -6.08 4.71 -0.83
C LEU A 65 -6.58 3.38 -0.25
N CYS A 66 -5.87 2.27 -0.50
CA CYS A 66 -6.24 0.97 0.08
C CYS A 66 -6.10 0.96 1.61
N LEU A 67 -4.99 1.50 2.13
CA LEU A 67 -4.72 1.58 3.57
C LEU A 67 -5.77 2.38 4.34
N TYR A 68 -6.27 3.47 3.76
CA TYR A 68 -7.28 4.34 4.39
C TYR A 68 -8.73 3.93 4.08
N ASN A 69 -8.92 2.77 3.47
CA ASN A 69 -10.22 2.30 3.02
C ASN A 69 -10.97 3.32 2.12
N LYS A 70 -10.24 3.90 1.17
CA LYS A 70 -10.72 4.94 0.24
C LYS A 70 -10.72 4.50 -1.23
N SER A 71 -10.26 3.29 -1.56
CA SER A 71 -10.36 2.78 -2.94
C SER A 71 -11.83 2.59 -3.35
N LEU A 72 -12.11 2.74 -4.65
CA LEU A 72 -13.48 2.76 -5.20
C LEU A 72 -14.10 1.37 -5.35
N THR A 73 -14.03 0.55 -4.30
CA THR A 73 -14.83 -0.68 -4.21
C THR A 73 -16.32 -0.34 -4.14
N ARG A 74 -17.20 -1.26 -4.53
CA ARG A 74 -18.65 -1.02 -4.53
C ARG A 74 -19.14 -0.65 -3.14
N ASN A 75 -18.63 -1.27 -2.06
CA ASN A 75 -18.96 -0.86 -0.70
C ASN A 75 -18.56 0.58 -0.36
N ASN A 76 -17.43 1.07 -0.87
CA ASN A 76 -17.01 2.45 -0.63
C ASN A 76 -17.76 3.46 -1.50
N VAL A 77 -18.14 3.08 -2.72
CA VAL A 77 -18.99 3.91 -3.58
C VAL A 77 -20.41 4.00 -2.97
N ALA A 78 -20.90 2.92 -2.36
CA ALA A 78 -22.25 2.85 -1.78
C ALA A 78 -22.45 3.81 -0.60
N LYS A 79 -21.36 4.23 0.04
CA LYS A 79 -21.38 5.26 1.10
C LYS A 79 -21.70 6.66 0.57
N ARG A 80 -21.57 6.89 -0.74
CA ARG A 80 -21.70 8.23 -1.37
C ARG A 80 -22.84 8.31 -2.38
N LYS A 81 -23.20 7.18 -2.99
CA LYS A 81 -24.25 7.06 -4.00
C LYS A 81 -24.99 5.76 -3.82
N THR A 82 -26.25 5.72 -4.20
CA THR A 82 -27.00 4.47 -4.31
C THR A 82 -26.40 3.62 -5.43
N ILE A 83 -26.12 2.36 -5.13
CA ILE A 83 -25.71 1.36 -6.11
C ILE A 83 -26.64 0.17 -5.96
N GLU A 84 -27.11 -0.37 -7.07
CA GLU A 84 -28.01 -1.52 -7.10
C GLU A 84 -27.29 -2.81 -6.69
N ASP A 85 -26.06 -3.00 -7.15
CA ASP A 85 -25.27 -4.20 -6.93
C ASP A 85 -23.93 -3.91 -6.23
N LYS A 86 -23.77 -4.47 -5.02
CA LYS A 86 -22.55 -4.37 -4.20
C LYS A 86 -21.64 -5.58 -4.31
N SER A 87 -22.06 -6.60 -5.06
CA SER A 87 -21.35 -7.86 -5.15
C SER A 87 -19.97 -7.73 -5.81
N CYS A 88 -19.10 -8.69 -5.57
CA CYS A 88 -17.78 -8.77 -6.13
C CYS A 88 -17.87 -9.38 -7.52
N LEU A 89 -17.25 -8.74 -8.50
CA LEU A 89 -17.27 -9.20 -9.90
C LEU A 89 -16.62 -10.58 -10.12
N PHE A 90 -15.93 -11.11 -9.12
CA PHE A 90 -15.28 -12.42 -9.19
C PHE A 90 -16.06 -13.54 -8.48
N CYS A 91 -16.81 -13.27 -7.42
CA CYS A 91 -17.43 -14.34 -6.62
C CYS A 91 -18.77 -13.97 -5.99
N SER A 92 -19.38 -12.86 -6.41
CA SER A 92 -20.73 -12.43 -5.99
C SER A 92 -20.94 -12.09 -4.51
N GLU A 93 -19.92 -12.21 -3.65
CA GLU A 93 -19.89 -11.73 -2.26
C GLU A 93 -19.77 -10.20 -2.18
N ASP A 94 -20.05 -9.56 -1.05
CA ASP A 94 -19.94 -8.09 -0.92
C ASP A 94 -18.52 -7.55 -1.20
N GLU A 95 -18.40 -6.60 -2.15
CA GLU A 95 -17.11 -6.06 -2.58
C GLU A 95 -16.58 -4.97 -1.63
N SER A 96 -15.94 -5.41 -0.55
CA SER A 96 -15.09 -4.58 0.30
C SER A 96 -13.62 -4.62 -0.16
N ILE A 97 -12.77 -3.73 0.39
CA ILE A 97 -11.31 -3.83 0.16
C ILE A 97 -10.76 -5.14 0.70
N GLN A 98 -11.19 -5.51 1.91
CA GLN A 98 -10.78 -6.73 2.57
C GLN A 98 -11.13 -7.95 1.70
N HIS A 99 -12.38 -8.01 1.25
CA HIS A 99 -12.85 -9.07 0.37
C HIS A 99 -12.09 -9.07 -0.97
N LEU A 100 -12.12 -7.95 -1.69
CA LEU A 100 -11.54 -7.84 -3.03
C LEU A 100 -10.06 -8.22 -3.04
N PHE A 101 -9.28 -7.76 -2.07
CA PHE A 101 -7.84 -7.94 -2.08
C PHE A 101 -7.34 -9.13 -1.29
N PHE A 102 -8.09 -9.71 -0.35
CA PHE A 102 -7.56 -10.73 0.56
C PHE A 102 -8.42 -11.98 0.75
N GLU A 103 -9.73 -11.94 0.50
CA GLU A 103 -10.62 -13.08 0.78
C GLU A 103 -11.23 -13.67 -0.48
N CYS A 104 -11.34 -12.87 -1.54
CA CYS A 104 -11.89 -13.29 -2.81
C CYS A 104 -11.07 -14.44 -3.42
N VAL A 105 -11.74 -15.40 -4.06
CA VAL A 105 -11.12 -16.54 -4.75
C VAL A 105 -9.98 -16.13 -5.70
N ASN A 106 -10.15 -15.01 -6.42
CA ASN A 106 -9.15 -14.48 -7.33
C ASN A 106 -7.88 -13.97 -6.60
N SER A 107 -8.04 -13.48 -5.38
CA SER A 107 -6.95 -12.92 -4.57
C SER A 107 -6.26 -14.00 -3.76
N ASN A 108 -7.01 -14.96 -3.20
CA ASN A 108 -6.47 -16.12 -2.49
C ASN A 108 -5.46 -16.88 -3.34
N LEU A 109 -5.77 -17.11 -4.61
CA LEU A 109 -4.84 -17.70 -5.57
C LEU A 109 -3.48 -16.99 -5.61
N ILE A 110 -3.52 -15.67 -5.77
CA ILE A 110 -2.29 -14.88 -5.90
C ILE A 110 -1.50 -14.93 -4.59
N TRP A 111 -2.18 -14.83 -3.45
CA TRP A 111 -1.53 -14.94 -2.16
C TRP A 111 -0.92 -16.32 -1.90
N ASP A 112 -1.53 -17.39 -2.39
CA ASP A 112 -0.95 -18.74 -2.31
C ASP A 112 0.37 -18.84 -3.06
N ILE A 113 0.40 -18.36 -4.31
CA ILE A 113 1.62 -18.37 -5.11
C ILE A 113 2.74 -17.54 -4.45
N ILE A 114 2.40 -16.38 -3.89
CA ILE A 114 3.35 -15.50 -3.20
C ILE A 114 3.87 -16.16 -1.93
N SER A 115 2.97 -16.71 -1.12
CA SER A 115 3.32 -17.34 0.17
C SER A 115 4.22 -18.55 -0.02
N ASP A 116 3.91 -19.38 -1.03
CA ASP A 116 4.69 -20.55 -1.42
C ASP A 116 6.10 -20.18 -1.87
N PHE A 117 6.25 -19.11 -2.67
CA PHE A 117 7.54 -18.69 -3.21
C PHE A 117 8.42 -18.03 -2.14
N PHE A 118 7.88 -17.03 -1.44
CA PHE A 118 8.65 -16.23 -0.48
C PHE A 118 8.76 -16.88 0.91
N LYS A 119 8.14 -18.04 1.12
CA LYS A 119 8.11 -18.79 2.39
C LYS A 119 7.59 -17.92 3.54
N ILE A 120 6.44 -17.30 3.31
CA ILE A 120 5.73 -16.48 4.30
C ILE A 120 4.33 -17.05 4.56
N CYS A 121 3.71 -16.65 5.66
CA CYS A 121 2.29 -16.89 5.87
C CYS A 121 1.46 -16.14 4.83
N ARG A 122 0.29 -16.70 4.48
CA ARG A 122 -0.67 -16.05 3.60
C ARG A 122 -1.08 -14.70 4.16
N ILE A 123 -0.94 -13.68 3.33
CA ILE A 123 -1.32 -12.31 3.67
C ILE A 123 -2.85 -12.24 3.72
N SER A 124 -3.39 -11.89 4.88
CA SER A 124 -4.84 -11.93 5.14
C SER A 124 -5.49 -10.55 5.16
N CYS A 125 -4.73 -9.47 5.29
CA CYS A 125 -5.27 -8.12 5.42
C CYS A 125 -4.26 -7.03 5.06
N ILE A 126 -4.76 -5.80 4.90
CA ILE A 126 -3.94 -4.65 4.52
C ILE A 126 -2.96 -4.21 5.62
N SER A 127 -3.28 -4.46 6.89
CA SER A 127 -2.37 -4.16 8.01
C SER A 127 -1.12 -5.05 8.00
N GLU A 128 -1.24 -6.31 7.59
CA GLU A 128 -0.10 -7.20 7.39
C GLU A 128 0.77 -6.73 6.23
N VAL A 129 0.17 -6.32 5.10
CA VAL A 129 0.90 -5.72 3.98
C VAL A 129 1.77 -4.55 4.47
N ALA A 130 1.20 -3.70 5.31
CA ALA A 130 1.93 -2.55 5.81
C ALA A 130 3.01 -2.91 6.84
N SER A 131 2.86 -4.01 7.58
CA SER A 131 3.93 -4.52 8.46
C SER A 131 5.13 -4.98 7.62
N PHE A 132 4.90 -5.62 6.47
CA PHE A 132 5.98 -5.94 5.52
C PHE A 132 6.70 -4.68 5.03
N TRP A 133 5.99 -3.59 4.71
CA TRP A 133 6.65 -2.36 4.29
C TRP A 133 7.47 -1.69 5.40
N LYS A 134 6.97 -1.70 6.64
CA LYS A 134 7.70 -1.16 7.80
C LYS A 134 8.97 -1.95 8.12
N VAL A 135 8.88 -3.29 8.06
CA VAL A 135 9.94 -4.20 8.52
C VAL A 135 10.95 -4.51 7.39
N ASN A 136 10.52 -4.61 6.13
CA ASN A 136 11.32 -5.10 5.02
C ASN A 136 11.99 -4.01 4.16
N LYS A 137 12.86 -3.18 4.75
CA LYS A 137 13.99 -2.67 3.94
C LYS A 137 14.85 -3.82 3.36
N ARG A 138 14.72 -5.04 3.90
CA ARG A 138 15.51 -6.23 3.57
C ARG A 138 14.91 -7.18 2.52
N LYS A 139 13.65 -7.01 2.09
CA LYS A 139 13.02 -7.86 1.04
C LYS A 139 12.31 -7.01 -0.04
N PRO A 140 13.07 -6.26 -0.85
CA PRO A 140 12.51 -5.34 -1.85
C PRO A 140 11.67 -6.02 -2.92
N VAL A 141 12.03 -7.24 -3.34
CA VAL A 141 11.29 -8.01 -4.36
C VAL A 141 9.93 -8.46 -3.84
N LEU A 142 9.84 -8.94 -2.60
CA LEU A 142 8.55 -9.28 -1.97
C LEU A 142 7.62 -8.06 -1.93
N ASN A 143 8.13 -6.90 -1.49
CA ASN A 143 7.32 -5.68 -1.42
C ASN A 143 6.84 -5.21 -2.81
N LEU A 144 7.70 -5.30 -3.82
CA LEU A 144 7.36 -5.02 -5.22
C LEU A 144 6.25 -5.97 -5.72
N VAL A 145 6.38 -7.27 -5.44
CA VAL A 145 5.39 -8.29 -5.81
C VAL A 145 4.06 -8.05 -5.12
N ILE A 146 4.05 -7.77 -3.81
CA ILE A 146 2.83 -7.43 -3.07
C ILE A 146 2.13 -6.21 -3.68
N ALA A 147 2.88 -5.14 -3.96
CA ALA A 147 2.33 -3.94 -4.58
C ALA A 147 1.78 -4.21 -6.00
N ALA A 148 2.49 -5.02 -6.79
CA ALA A 148 2.08 -5.40 -8.13
C ALA A 148 0.81 -6.26 -8.12
N SER A 149 0.65 -7.15 -7.14
CA SER A 149 -0.50 -8.03 -6.96
C SER A 149 -1.76 -7.26 -6.57
N LEU A 150 -1.65 -6.35 -5.60
CA LEU A 150 -2.76 -5.45 -5.28
C LEU A 150 -3.18 -4.62 -6.51
N TRP A 151 -2.19 -4.12 -7.26
CA TRP A 151 -2.46 -3.37 -8.49
C TRP A 151 -3.06 -4.23 -9.60
N SER A 152 -2.63 -5.49 -9.76
CA SER A 152 -3.14 -6.39 -10.80
C SER A 152 -4.59 -6.77 -10.54
N ILE A 153 -4.93 -7.08 -9.28
CA ILE A 153 -6.31 -7.35 -8.83
C ILE A 153 -7.18 -6.13 -9.13
N TRP A 154 -6.75 -4.94 -8.72
CA TRP A 154 -7.49 -3.70 -8.95
C TRP A 154 -7.70 -3.40 -10.43
N LYS A 155 -6.65 -3.55 -11.24
CA LYS A 155 -6.73 -3.36 -12.68
C LYS A 155 -7.68 -4.35 -13.35
N LEU A 156 -7.60 -5.64 -12.99
CA LEU A 156 -8.48 -6.66 -13.54
C LEU A 156 -9.94 -6.37 -13.20
N ARG A 157 -10.23 -6.07 -11.93
CA ARG A 157 -11.57 -5.68 -11.47
C ARG A 157 -12.10 -4.48 -12.25
N ASN A 158 -11.30 -3.44 -12.45
CA ASN A 158 -11.74 -2.25 -13.18
C ASN A 158 -11.99 -2.51 -14.67
N GLU A 159 -11.23 -3.41 -15.29
CA GLU A 159 -11.49 -3.82 -16.67
C GLU A 159 -12.85 -4.55 -16.78
N PHE A 160 -13.21 -5.37 -15.79
CA PHE A 160 -14.53 -6.00 -15.74
C PHE A 160 -15.64 -4.98 -15.49
N CYS A 161 -15.41 -4.02 -14.59
CA CYS A 161 -16.41 -3.01 -14.25
C CYS A 161 -16.71 -2.02 -15.39
N PHE A 162 -15.69 -1.64 -16.18
CA PHE A 162 -15.81 -0.52 -17.13
C PHE A 162 -15.59 -0.87 -18.59
N GLN A 163 -14.98 -2.02 -18.91
CA GLN A 163 -14.62 -2.38 -20.29
C GLN A 163 -15.41 -3.58 -20.83
N GLY A 164 -16.41 -4.06 -20.08
CA GLY A 164 -17.24 -5.21 -20.48
C GLY A 164 -16.47 -6.53 -20.60
N CYS A 165 -15.23 -6.57 -20.12
CA CYS A 165 -14.43 -7.78 -20.09
C CYS A 165 -15.09 -8.81 -19.17
N LYS A 166 -15.27 -10.04 -19.65
CA LYS A 166 -15.78 -11.15 -18.84
C LYS A 166 -14.63 -11.89 -18.18
N TRP A 167 -14.85 -12.35 -16.94
CA TRP A 167 -13.90 -13.22 -16.27
C TRP A 167 -13.87 -14.58 -16.95
N LYS A 168 -12.74 -14.90 -17.58
CA LYS A 168 -12.57 -16.16 -18.32
C LYS A 168 -11.96 -17.26 -17.46
N SER A 169 -10.95 -16.90 -16.67
CA SER A 169 -10.29 -17.83 -15.77
C SER A 169 -9.53 -17.08 -14.67
N LEU A 170 -9.20 -17.83 -13.63
CA LEU A 170 -8.30 -17.39 -12.57
C LEU A 170 -6.90 -16.96 -13.09
N ASP A 171 -6.47 -17.52 -14.22
CA ASP A 171 -5.19 -17.15 -14.88
C ASP A 171 -5.15 -15.70 -15.36
N CYS A 172 -6.31 -15.04 -15.57
CA CYS A 172 -6.33 -13.65 -16.03
C CYS A 172 -5.53 -12.73 -15.09
N ASN A 173 -5.57 -12.98 -13.79
CA ASN A 173 -4.81 -12.19 -12.82
C ASN A 173 -3.32 -12.54 -12.85
N ILE A 174 -2.96 -13.82 -13.01
CA ILE A 174 -1.56 -14.27 -13.18
C ILE A 174 -0.92 -13.59 -14.39
N VAL A 175 -1.60 -13.59 -15.54
CA VAL A 175 -1.11 -12.95 -16.77
C VAL A 175 -0.93 -11.44 -16.57
N LYS A 176 -1.87 -10.79 -15.87
CA LYS A 176 -1.79 -9.35 -15.60
C LYS A 176 -0.68 -9.00 -14.62
N LEU A 177 -0.53 -9.76 -13.53
CA LEU A 177 0.53 -9.62 -12.55
C LEU A 177 1.90 -9.79 -13.23
N ARG A 178 2.08 -10.86 -14.00
CA ARG A 178 3.29 -11.10 -14.80
C ARG A 178 3.64 -9.90 -15.66
N GLY A 179 2.68 -9.37 -16.42
CA GLY A 179 2.90 -8.21 -17.29
C GLY A 179 3.29 -6.94 -16.51
N ILE A 180 2.75 -6.75 -15.30
CA ILE A 180 3.15 -5.64 -14.41
C ILE A 180 4.59 -5.84 -13.94
N LEU A 181 4.93 -7.03 -13.47
CA LEU A 181 6.26 -7.33 -12.93
C LEU A 181 7.36 -7.19 -13.98
N LEU A 182 7.14 -7.65 -15.21
CA LEU A 182 8.08 -7.46 -16.32
C LEU A 182 8.35 -5.98 -16.60
N ARG A 183 7.31 -5.13 -16.57
CA ARG A 183 7.49 -3.68 -16.72
C ARG A 183 8.21 -3.04 -15.54
N TRP A 184 8.09 -3.63 -14.36
CA TRP A 184 8.70 -3.10 -13.14
C TRP A 184 10.10 -3.66 -12.88
N GLU A 185 10.56 -4.61 -13.69
CA GLU A 185 11.92 -5.15 -13.63
C GLU A 185 12.98 -4.05 -13.71
N VAL A 186 12.73 -2.99 -14.48
CA VAL A 186 13.60 -1.81 -14.61
C VAL A 186 13.83 -1.07 -13.28
N LEU A 187 12.95 -1.24 -12.29
CA LEU A 187 13.10 -0.65 -10.96
C LEU A 187 14.10 -1.44 -10.09
N CYS A 188 14.38 -2.69 -10.44
CA CYS A 188 15.20 -3.60 -9.65
C CYS A 188 16.68 -3.52 -10.02
N GLY A 189 17.56 -3.61 -9.01
CA GLY A 189 18.99 -3.88 -9.21
C GLY A 189 19.24 -5.33 -9.63
N ALA A 190 20.46 -5.66 -10.09
CA ALA A 190 20.79 -6.96 -10.68
C ALA A 190 20.40 -8.17 -9.81
N ALA A 191 20.71 -8.16 -8.51
CA ALA A 191 20.32 -9.24 -7.59
C ALA A 191 18.80 -9.41 -7.47
N GLN A 192 18.07 -8.29 -7.41
CA GLN A 192 16.61 -8.26 -7.30
C GLN A 192 15.94 -8.76 -8.58
N GLN A 193 16.51 -8.45 -9.76
CA GLN A 193 16.01 -8.94 -11.04
C GLN A 193 16.07 -10.46 -11.14
N THR A 194 17.11 -11.10 -10.61
CA THR A 194 17.23 -12.57 -10.60
C THR A 194 16.08 -13.21 -9.82
N GLU A 195 15.84 -12.77 -8.59
CA GLU A 195 14.73 -13.27 -7.76
C GLU A 195 13.37 -12.97 -8.40
N LEU A 196 13.18 -11.75 -8.94
CA LEU A 196 11.96 -11.37 -9.65
C LEU A 196 11.69 -12.27 -10.87
N LYS A 197 12.73 -12.59 -11.66
CA LYS A 197 12.62 -13.49 -12.82
C LYS A 197 12.27 -14.91 -12.40
N GLN A 198 12.80 -15.40 -11.28
CA GLN A 198 12.40 -16.69 -10.72
C GLN A 198 10.91 -16.71 -10.35
N PHE A 199 10.42 -15.64 -9.71
CA PHE A 199 9.00 -15.51 -9.41
C PHE A 199 8.13 -15.44 -10.68
N ILE A 200 8.55 -14.68 -11.70
CA ILE A 200 7.85 -14.61 -12.99
C ILE A 200 7.79 -15.99 -13.67
N ARG A 201 8.87 -16.78 -13.64
CA ARG A 201 8.86 -18.15 -14.15
C ARG A 201 7.89 -19.06 -13.39
N LEU A 202 7.77 -18.87 -12.07
CA LEU A 202 6.76 -19.59 -11.28
C LEU A 202 5.35 -19.22 -11.73
N LEU A 203 5.05 -17.94 -11.98
CA LEU A 203 3.75 -17.51 -12.52
C LEU A 203 3.45 -18.18 -13.86
N ASP A 204 4.46 -18.28 -14.74
CA ASP A 204 4.33 -18.96 -16.03
C ASP A 204 4.04 -20.47 -15.86
N LYS A 205 4.63 -21.12 -14.86
CA LYS A 205 4.37 -22.53 -14.54
C LYS A 205 2.98 -22.77 -13.96
N ARG A 206 2.54 -21.88 -13.06
CA ARG A 206 1.22 -21.97 -12.41
C ARG A 206 0.06 -21.68 -13.37
N ARG A 207 0.33 -21.06 -14.52
CA ARG A 207 -0.66 -20.78 -15.55
C ARG A 207 -1.22 -22.09 -16.10
N GLY A 208 -2.54 -22.29 -15.99
CA GLY A 208 -3.21 -23.50 -16.48
C GLY A 208 -3.11 -24.72 -15.54
N GLU A 209 -2.48 -24.59 -14.37
CA GLU A 209 -2.65 -25.59 -13.31
C GLU A 209 -4.08 -25.48 -12.75
N ILE A 210 -4.83 -26.59 -12.73
CA ILE A 210 -6.14 -26.62 -12.06
C ILE A 210 -5.88 -26.42 -10.57
N LEU A 211 -6.35 -25.29 -10.05
CA LEU A 211 -6.25 -24.99 -8.64
C LEU A 211 -7.13 -25.97 -7.88
N ARG A 212 -6.49 -26.79 -7.04
CA ARG A 212 -7.21 -27.62 -6.08
C ARG A 212 -7.89 -26.67 -5.11
N ILE A 213 -9.20 -26.47 -5.29
CA ILE A 213 -10.04 -25.79 -4.30
C ILE A 213 -10.03 -26.69 -3.07
N ALA A 214 -9.13 -26.41 -2.14
CA ALA A 214 -9.18 -27.00 -0.82
C ALA A 214 -10.23 -26.20 -0.05
N TRP A 215 -11.44 -26.75 0.04
CA TRP A 215 -12.41 -26.30 1.03
C TRP A 215 -11.75 -26.50 2.41
N ARG A 216 -11.51 -25.39 3.12
CA ARG A 216 -11.11 -25.40 4.52
C ARG A 216 -12.30 -24.99 5.36
#